data_AF-A0A7K4XJ11-F1
#
_entry.id   AF-A0A7K4XJ11-F1
#
_cell.length_a   1.000
_cell.length_b   1.000
_cell.length_c   1.000
_cell.angle_alpha   90.00
_cell.angle_beta   90.00
_cell.angle_gamma   90.00
#
_symmetry.space_group_name_H-M   'P 1'
#
loop_
_entity.id
_entity.type
_entity.pdbx_description
1 polymer ?
#
loop_
_entity_poly.entity_id
_entity_poly.type
_entity_poly.pdbx_seq_one_letter_code
_entity_poly.pdbx_strand_id
1 'polypeptide(L)'
;DVTEIEEKEAQAKQEEQIMKEQELSNLLHEKRYLRALGLAISLDRPHTVLTVVKAILKEPEGRRHLEENIVRLRKDQKEAVLAFLVTWNTNSRNCHEAQAVMEMLLKHEAPDSLLQFSGIKSAVESLLPYT
;
A
#
# COMPACT_ATOMS: atom_id res chain seq x y z
N ASP A 1 39.69 -5.02 2.50
CA ASP A 1 38.98 -5.31 1.24
C ASP A 1 37.50 -5.67 1.35
N VAL A 2 36.97 -6.18 2.46
CA VAL A 2 35.51 -6.44 2.56
C VAL A 2 34.71 -5.21 3.06
N THR A 3 35.34 -4.32 3.82
CA THR A 3 34.71 -3.17 4.48
C THR A 3 34.31 -2.04 3.51
N GLU A 4 35.13 -1.71 2.51
CA GLU A 4 34.82 -0.62 1.56
C GLU A 4 33.68 -0.96 0.58
N ILE A 5 33.49 -2.25 0.28
CA ILE A 5 32.42 -2.70 -0.61
C ILE A 5 31.08 -2.69 0.13
N GLU A 6 31.06 -3.17 1.38
CA GLU A 6 29.86 -3.12 2.24
C GLU A 6 29.45 -1.67 2.56
N GLU A 7 30.41 -0.77 2.82
CA GLU A 7 30.11 0.65 3.05
C GLU A 7 29.56 1.34 1.80
N LYS A 8 30.10 1.07 0.61
CA LYS A 8 29.58 1.61 -0.66
C LYS A 8 28.19 1.07 -0.98
N GLU A 9 27.93 -0.21 -0.74
CA GLU A 9 26.59 -0.77 -0.91
C GLU A 9 25.59 -0.19 0.10
N ALA A 10 26.00 0.01 1.35
CA ALA A 10 25.16 0.62 2.38
C ALA A 10 24.83 2.08 2.02
N GLN A 11 25.82 2.86 1.58
CA GLN A 11 25.62 4.24 1.11
C GLN A 11 24.71 4.29 -0.12
N ALA A 12 24.92 3.43 -1.11
CA ALA A 12 24.07 3.35 -2.29
C ALA A 12 22.61 3.02 -1.93
N LYS A 13 22.40 2.07 -1.01
CA LYS A 13 21.06 1.73 -0.49
C LYS A 13 20.42 2.90 0.27
N GLN A 14 21.22 3.70 0.99
CA GLN A 14 20.72 4.85 1.74
C GLN A 14 20.34 6.00 0.79
N GLU A 15 21.18 6.31 -0.20
CA GLU A 15 20.88 7.30 -1.23
C GLU A 15 19.65 6.91 -2.05
N GLU A 16 19.52 5.63 -2.42
CA GLU A 16 18.35 5.12 -3.14
C GLU A 16 17.07 5.28 -2.31
N GLN A 17 17.13 5.05 -0.99
CA GLN A 17 15.99 5.26 -0.10
C GLN A 17 15.60 6.73 0.01
N ILE A 18 16.58 7.63 0.17
CA ILE A 18 16.34 9.07 0.24
C ILE A 18 15.70 9.56 -1.06
N MET A 19 16.21 9.14 -2.21
CA MET A 19 15.63 9.51 -3.51
C MET A 19 14.18 9.01 -3.66
N LYS A 20 13.90 7.77 -3.25
CA LYS A 20 12.55 7.20 -3.30
C LYS A 20 11.56 7.91 -2.36
N GLU A 21 12.01 8.35 -1.18
CA GLU A 21 11.20 9.14 -0.27
C GLU A 21 10.90 10.53 -0.83
N GLN A 22 11.88 11.18 -1.46
CA GLN A 22 11.68 12.44 -2.16
C GLN A 22 10.69 12.29 -3.33
N GLU A 23 10.85 11.24 -4.14
CA GLU A 23 9.93 10.94 -5.25
C GLU A 23 8.51 10.71 -4.74
N LEU A 24 8.34 9.94 -3.66
CA LEU A 24 7.03 9.72 -3.05
C LEU A 24 6.42 11.03 -2.55
N SER A 25 7.20 11.88 -1.87
CA SER A 25 6.75 13.19 -1.39
C SER A 25 6.30 14.07 -2.56
N ASN A 26 7.06 14.09 -3.64
CA ASN A 26 6.70 14.82 -4.86
C ASN A 26 5.41 14.28 -5.48
N LEU A 27 5.25 12.95 -5.60
CA LEU A 27 4.03 12.34 -6.13
C LEU A 27 2.81 12.63 -5.27
N LEU A 28 2.96 12.64 -3.95
CA LEU A 28 1.89 13.03 -3.03
C LEU A 28 1.54 14.52 -3.18
N HIS A 29 2.55 15.39 -3.33
CA HIS A 29 2.35 16.82 -3.54
C HIS A 29 1.67 17.12 -4.89
N GLU A 30 2.06 16.40 -5.96
CA GLU A 30 1.44 16.45 -7.28
C GLU A 30 0.04 15.78 -7.34
N LYS A 31 -0.47 15.25 -6.21
CA LYS A 31 -1.73 14.48 -6.11
C LYS A 31 -1.77 13.27 -7.04
N ARG A 32 -0.61 12.71 -7.41
CA ARG A 32 -0.47 11.53 -8.27
C ARG A 32 -0.53 10.24 -7.47
N TYR A 33 -1.68 10.02 -6.84
CA TYR A 33 -1.92 8.91 -5.91
C TYR A 33 -1.71 7.52 -6.51
N LEU A 34 -2.08 7.31 -7.79
CA LEU A 34 -1.87 6.03 -8.49
C LEU A 34 -0.39 5.65 -8.52
N ARG A 35 0.46 6.61 -8.92
CA ARG A 35 1.89 6.39 -9.05
C ARG A 35 2.54 6.26 -7.67
N ALA A 36 2.09 7.06 -6.70
CA ALA A 36 2.55 6.95 -5.32
C ALA A 36 2.24 5.57 -4.71
N LEU A 37 1.01 5.06 -4.92
CA LEU A 37 0.62 3.71 -4.50
C LEU A 37 1.45 2.64 -5.22
N GLY A 38 1.56 2.72 -6.55
CA GLY A 38 2.36 1.79 -7.33
C GLY A 38 3.81 1.73 -6.87
N LEU A 39 4.45 2.90 -6.67
CA LEU A 39 5.82 2.99 -6.16
C LEU A 39 5.93 2.41 -4.76
N ALA A 40 5.05 2.78 -3.85
CA ALA A 40 5.08 2.29 -2.47
C ALA A 40 4.88 0.76 -2.38
N ILE A 41 4.04 0.19 -3.24
CA ILE A 41 3.83 -1.26 -3.36
C ILE A 41 5.07 -1.94 -3.95
N SER A 42 5.68 -1.36 -5.00
CA SER A 42 6.93 -1.89 -5.59
C SER A 42 8.11 -1.84 -4.63
N LEU A 43 8.08 -0.98 -3.61
CA LEU A 43 9.07 -0.93 -2.55
C LEU A 43 8.82 -1.92 -1.42
N ASP A 44 7.70 -2.65 -1.45
CA ASP A 44 7.29 -3.62 -0.42
C ASP A 44 7.28 -3.03 1.00
N ARG A 45 6.90 -1.75 1.11
CA ARG A 45 6.90 -1.00 2.38
C ARG A 45 5.46 -0.74 2.86
N PRO A 46 4.89 -1.56 3.76
CA PRO A 46 3.51 -1.41 4.20
C PRO A 46 3.24 -0.07 4.89
N HIS A 47 4.21 0.49 5.63
CA HIS A 47 4.06 1.80 6.27
C HIS A 47 3.98 2.94 5.26
N THR A 48 4.72 2.84 4.15
CA THR A 48 4.73 3.84 3.10
C THR A 48 3.40 3.84 2.35
N VAL A 49 2.90 2.65 1.97
CA VAL A 49 1.59 2.52 1.31
C VAL A 49 0.48 3.05 2.23
N LEU A 50 0.50 2.73 3.53
CA LEU A 50 -0.46 3.26 4.50
C LEU A 50 -0.43 4.79 4.57
N THR A 51 0.77 5.38 4.53
CA THR A 51 0.93 6.83 4.57
C THR A 51 0.29 7.48 3.34
N VAL A 52 0.47 6.87 2.16
CA VAL A 52 -0.20 7.31 0.92
C VAL A 52 -1.72 7.20 1.05
N VAL A 53 -2.23 6.07 1.54
CA VAL A 53 -3.68 5.86 1.75
C VAL A 53 -4.24 6.88 2.75
N LYS A 54 -3.55 7.14 3.86
CA LYS A 54 -3.94 8.17 4.84
C LYS A 54 -3.94 9.58 4.23
N ALA A 55 -2.93 9.91 3.43
CA ALA A 55 -2.87 11.19 2.74
C ALA A 55 -4.03 11.36 1.76
N ILE A 56 -4.39 10.30 1.03
CA ILE A 56 -5.56 10.30 0.14
C ILE A 56 -6.84 10.49 0.95
N LEU A 57 -7.07 9.70 2.00
CA LEU A 57 -8.30 9.73 2.80
C LEU A 57 -8.49 11.04 3.59
N LYS A 58 -7.43 11.81 3.83
CA LYS A 58 -7.53 13.16 4.43
C LYS A 58 -8.15 14.19 3.49
N GLU A 59 -8.09 13.99 2.17
CA GLU A 59 -8.75 14.88 1.22
C GLU A 59 -10.27 14.67 1.23
N PRO A 60 -11.09 15.71 0.98
CA PRO A 60 -12.55 15.59 0.99
C PRO A 60 -13.11 14.58 -0.02
N GLU A 61 -12.44 14.40 -1.16
CA GLU A 61 -12.77 13.39 -2.19
C GLU A 61 -11.84 12.16 -2.11
N GLY A 62 -11.18 11.97 -0.96
CA GLY A 62 -10.17 10.93 -0.74
C GLY A 62 -10.68 9.52 -0.98
N ARG A 63 -11.89 9.20 -0.53
CA ARG A 63 -12.50 7.87 -0.77
C ARG A 63 -12.67 7.57 -2.25
N ARG A 64 -13.17 8.51 -3.05
CA ARG A 64 -13.35 8.33 -4.49
C ARG A 64 -12.01 8.18 -5.20
N HIS A 65 -11.03 9.03 -4.86
CA HIS A 65 -9.69 8.88 -5.41
C HIS A 65 -9.09 7.52 -5.04
N LEU A 66 -9.20 7.09 -3.78
CA LEU A 66 -8.69 5.79 -3.35
C LEU A 66 -9.34 4.66 -4.15
N GLU A 67 -10.66 4.68 -4.29
CA GLU A 67 -11.44 3.72 -5.06
C GLU A 67 -10.96 3.66 -6.53
N GLU A 68 -10.89 4.79 -7.23
CA GLU A 68 -10.39 4.85 -8.61
C GLU A 68 -8.96 4.30 -8.74
N ASN A 69 -8.10 4.59 -7.77
CA ASN A 69 -6.73 4.11 -7.78
C ASN A 69 -6.68 2.59 -7.56
N ILE A 70 -7.42 2.06 -6.59
CA ILE A 70 -7.49 0.63 -6.27
C ILE A 70 -8.02 -0.17 -7.47
N VAL A 71 -9.07 0.31 -8.14
CA VAL A 71 -9.62 -0.36 -9.33
C VAL A 71 -8.57 -0.46 -10.44
N ARG A 72 -7.77 0.60 -10.63
CA ARG A 72 -6.72 0.68 -11.65
C ARG A 72 -5.43 -0.07 -11.30
N LEU A 73 -5.28 -0.56 -10.06
CA LEU A 73 -4.14 -1.40 -9.68
C LEU A 73 -4.19 -2.73 -10.43
N ARG A 74 -3.00 -3.27 -10.72
CA ARG A 74 -2.86 -4.61 -11.30
C ARG A 74 -3.11 -5.69 -10.24
N LYS A 75 -3.33 -6.93 -10.68
CA LYS A 75 -3.60 -8.07 -9.80
C LYS A 75 -2.49 -8.29 -8.76
N ASP A 76 -1.23 -8.27 -9.19
CA ASP A 76 -0.05 -8.39 -8.33
C ASP A 76 0.01 -7.30 -7.25
N GLN A 77 -0.35 -6.07 -7.62
CA GLN A 77 -0.40 -4.94 -6.69
C GLN A 77 -1.56 -5.06 -5.69
N LYS A 78 -2.72 -5.55 -6.13
CA LYS A 78 -3.87 -5.82 -5.26
C LYS A 78 -3.54 -6.92 -4.24
N GLU A 79 -2.87 -7.99 -4.67
CA GLU A 79 -2.40 -9.06 -3.78
C GLU A 79 -1.41 -8.54 -2.74
N ALA A 80 -0.46 -7.69 -3.14
CA ALA A 80 0.47 -7.05 -2.20
C ALA A 80 -0.27 -6.16 -1.18
N VAL A 81 -1.24 -5.37 -1.64
CA VAL A 81 -2.09 -4.55 -0.75
C VAL A 81 -2.86 -5.42 0.23
N LEU A 82 -3.44 -6.54 -0.21
CA LEU A 82 -4.13 -7.50 0.68
C LEU A 82 -3.20 -8.06 1.76
N ALA A 83 -1.94 -8.37 1.44
CA ALA A 83 -0.96 -8.79 2.42
C ALA A 83 -0.68 -7.68 3.46
N PHE A 84 -0.60 -6.42 3.02
CA PHE A 84 -0.41 -5.28 3.93
C PHE A 84 -1.64 -5.02 4.81
N LEU A 85 -2.86 -5.30 4.32
CA LEU A 85 -4.08 -5.14 5.11
C LEU A 85 -4.04 -5.92 6.41
N VAL A 86 -3.51 -7.14 6.41
CA VAL A 86 -3.35 -7.96 7.63
C VAL A 86 -2.52 -7.21 8.69
N THR A 87 -1.45 -6.54 8.25
CA THR A 87 -0.55 -5.77 9.12
C THR A 87 -1.19 -4.46 9.60
N TRP A 88 -2.02 -3.82 8.78
CA TRP A 88 -2.71 -2.59 9.18
C TRP A 88 -3.89 -2.87 10.09
N ASN A 89 -4.61 -3.95 9.83
CA ASN A 89 -5.81 -4.31 10.58
C ASN A 89 -5.49 -4.84 11.99
N THR A 90 -4.33 -5.50 12.15
CA THR A 90 -3.79 -5.86 13.48
C THR A 90 -3.42 -4.64 14.33
N ASN A 91 -3.34 -3.43 13.74
CA ASN A 91 -3.11 -2.19 14.46
C ASN A 91 -4.39 -1.35 14.53
N SER A 92 -4.97 -1.23 15.73
CA SER A 92 -6.23 -0.50 15.95
C SER A 92 -6.22 0.96 15.50
N ARG A 93 -5.05 1.60 15.33
CA ARG A 93 -4.94 2.98 14.81
C ARG A 93 -5.00 3.08 13.29
N ASN A 94 -4.89 1.96 12.60
CA ASN A 94 -4.82 1.87 11.13
C ASN A 94 -5.95 0.99 10.56
N CYS A 95 -6.83 0.46 11.41
CA CYS A 95 -7.89 -0.45 11.00
C CYS A 95 -8.92 0.24 10.10
N HIS A 96 -9.19 1.53 10.31
CA HIS A 96 -10.13 2.29 9.48
C HIS A 96 -9.65 2.41 8.02
N GLU A 97 -8.36 2.67 7.81
CA GLU A 97 -7.77 2.73 6.48
C GLU A 97 -7.73 1.34 5.84
N ALA A 98 -7.41 0.30 6.61
CA ALA A 98 -7.44 -1.08 6.15
C ALA A 98 -8.85 -1.51 5.71
N GLN A 99 -9.87 -1.21 6.53
CA GLN A 99 -11.26 -1.50 6.23
C GLN A 99 -11.74 -0.74 4.99
N ALA A 100 -11.38 0.55 4.85
CA ALA A 100 -11.76 1.33 3.66
C ALA A 100 -11.18 0.72 2.37
N VAL A 101 -9.90 0.34 2.38
CA VAL A 101 -9.27 -0.30 1.21
C VAL A 101 -9.90 -1.66 0.92
N MET A 102 -10.15 -2.47 1.95
CA MET A 102 -10.81 -3.77 1.79
C MET A 102 -12.22 -3.62 1.23
N GLU A 103 -13.01 -2.68 1.75
CA GLU A 103 -14.36 -2.41 1.29
C GLU A 103 -14.39 -2.06 -0.20
N MET A 104 -13.43 -1.23 -0.65
CA MET A 104 -13.32 -0.89 -2.08
C MET A 104 -12.91 -2.10 -2.93
N LEU A 105 -11.97 -2.92 -2.46
CA LEU A 105 -11.60 -4.16 -3.15
C LEU A 105 -12.79 -5.11 -3.27
N LEU A 106 -13.54 -5.33 -2.18
CA LEU A 106 -14.71 -6.21 -2.17
C LEU A 106 -15.86 -5.69 -3.04
N LYS A 107 -16.02 -4.37 -3.18
CA LYS A 107 -17.07 -3.76 -4.00
C LYS A 107 -16.78 -3.83 -5.51
N HIS A 108 -15.51 -3.76 -5.90
CA HIS A 108 -15.11 -3.66 -7.30
C HIS A 108 -14.61 -4.96 -7.91
N GLU A 109 -14.15 -5.90 -7.10
CA GLU A 109 -13.69 -7.21 -7.57
C GLU A 109 -14.80 -8.25 -7.44
N ALA A 110 -14.97 -9.06 -8.47
CA ALA A 110 -15.89 -10.19 -8.41
C ALA A 110 -15.41 -11.20 -7.36
N PRO A 111 -16.33 -11.85 -6.62
CA PRO A 111 -15.97 -12.86 -5.62
C PRO A 111 -15.05 -13.96 -6.17
N ASP A 112 -15.30 -14.42 -7.39
CA ASP A 112 -14.46 -15.41 -8.07
C ASP A 112 -13.03 -14.93 -8.33
N SER A 113 -12.86 -13.63 -8.62
CA SER A 113 -11.54 -13.03 -8.83
C SER A 113 -10.78 -12.83 -7.52
N LEU A 114 -11.50 -12.41 -6.46
CA LEU A 114 -10.94 -12.28 -5.12
C LEU A 114 -10.42 -13.62 -4.60
N LEU A 115 -11.14 -14.71 -4.83
CA LEU A 115 -10.70 -16.07 -4.45
C LEU A 115 -9.41 -16.51 -5.15
N GLN A 116 -9.06 -15.90 -6.29
CA GLN A 116 -7.80 -16.16 -6.98
C GLN A 116 -6.63 -15.31 -6.44
N PHE A 117 -6.88 -14.36 -5.54
CA PHE A 117 -5.84 -13.52 -4.99
C PHE A 117 -5.08 -14.25 -3.89
N SER A 118 -3.77 -14.28 -4.04
CA SER A 118 -2.85 -14.68 -2.97
C SER A 118 -3.10 -13.83 -1.72
N GLY A 119 -3.34 -14.48 -0.58
CA GLY A 119 -3.49 -13.78 0.70
C GLY A 119 -4.90 -13.26 1.04
N ILE A 120 -5.90 -13.39 0.16
CA ILE A 120 -7.28 -12.96 0.45
C ILE A 120 -7.85 -13.64 1.70
N LYS A 121 -7.57 -14.93 1.88
CA LYS A 121 -8.05 -15.72 3.02
C LYS A 121 -7.51 -15.14 4.33
N SER A 122 -6.22 -14.85 4.37
CA SER A 122 -5.57 -14.25 5.55
C SER A 122 -6.06 -12.82 5.80
N ALA A 123 -6.26 -12.02 4.74
CA ALA A 123 -6.83 -10.69 4.84
C ALA A 123 -8.24 -10.72 5.44
N VAL A 124 -9.12 -11.59 4.94
CA VAL A 124 -10.49 -11.78 5.46
C VAL A 124 -10.48 -12.34 6.88
N GLU A 125 -9.66 -13.35 7.18
CA GLU A 125 -9.51 -13.90 8.54
C GLU A 125 -9.03 -12.85 9.54
N SER A 126 -8.13 -11.94 9.11
CA SER A 126 -7.67 -10.84 9.96
C SER A 126 -8.78 -9.86 10.32
N LEU A 127 -9.84 -9.77 9.49
CA LEU A 127 -10.98 -8.86 9.68
C LEU A 127 -12.04 -9.42 10.63
N LEU A 128 -12.16 -10.75 10.75
CA LEU A 128 -13.15 -11.42 11.61
C LEU A 128 -13.17 -10.96 13.08
N PRO A 129 -12.04 -10.63 13.75
CA PRO A 129 -12.06 -10.17 15.14
C PRO A 129 -12.51 -8.71 15.30
N TYR A 130 -12.56 -7.94 14.21
CA TYR A 130 -12.67 -6.47 14.23
C TYR A 130 -13.80 -5.90 13.35
N THR A 131 -14.65 -6.79 12.82
CA THR A 131 -15.94 -6.49 12.17
C THR A 131 -17.10 -6.89 13.06
#